data_AF-A0A6P6G9E8-F1
#
_entry.id   AF-A0A6P6G9E8-F1
#
_cell.length_a   1.000
_cell.length_b   1.000
_cell.length_c   1.000
_cell.angle_alpha   90.00
_cell.angle_beta   90.00
_cell.angle_gamma   90.00
#
_symmetry.space_group_name_H-M   'P 1'
#
loop_
_entity.id
_entity.type
_entity.pdbx_description
1 polymer ?
#
loop_
_entity_poly.entity_id
_entity_poly.type
_entity_poly.pdbx_seq_one_letter_code
_entity_poly.pdbx_strand_id
1 'polypeptide(L)'
;MSTMRELENNKKKKTIIEAKDISWQEKKCLADQQEDALYEDIQNLTTWTNMIDSMNDKQLKDYLENRPEELKTTKIPKTNPHHNLKHKKVGKSKSSTSSGIMASVWKFHKEDDDQH
;
A
#
# COMPACT_ATOMS: atom_id res chain seq x y z
N MET A 1 34.91 16.48 37.66
CA MET A 1 33.57 17.06 37.46
C MET A 1 33.17 16.85 36.02
N SER A 2 32.06 16.15 35.81
CA SER A 2 31.57 15.66 34.52
C SER A 2 30.73 16.74 33.85
N THR A 3 31.16 17.23 32.67
CA THR A 3 30.36 18.12 31.84
C THR A 3 29.50 17.30 30.89
N MET A 4 28.32 16.93 31.38
CA MET A 4 27.14 16.59 30.57
C MET A 4 26.71 17.83 29.77
N ARG A 5 26.88 17.80 28.44
CA ARG A 5 26.03 18.40 27.38
C ARG A 5 26.85 18.73 26.14
N GLU A 6 27.03 17.74 25.28
CA GLU A 6 27.31 18.00 23.86
C GLU A 6 26.78 16.83 23.04
N LEU A 7 25.47 16.61 23.13
CA LEU A 7 24.78 15.53 22.41
C LEU A 7 23.46 16.03 21.81
N GLU A 8 23.47 17.24 21.26
CA GLU A 8 22.32 17.77 20.50
C GLU A 8 22.85 18.72 19.43
N ASN A 9 23.30 18.20 18.27
CA ASN A 9 23.40 18.98 17.01
C ASN A 9 23.83 18.11 15.81
N ASN A 10 23.15 17.00 15.54
CA ASN A 10 23.12 16.44 14.18
C ASN A 10 21.68 16.06 13.83
N LYS A 11 20.95 17.12 13.54
CA LYS A 11 19.72 17.20 12.75
C LYS A 11 19.53 15.95 11.88
N LYS A 12 18.54 15.16 12.27
CA LYS A 12 17.46 14.67 11.41
C LYS A 12 17.94 14.34 10.00
N LYS A 13 18.46 13.12 9.81
CA LYS A 13 18.42 12.44 8.51
C LYS A 13 16.95 12.25 8.14
N LYS A 14 16.31 13.33 7.69
CA LYS A 14 15.14 13.24 6.82
C LYS A 14 15.68 12.53 5.58
N THR A 15 15.17 11.34 5.31
CA THR A 15 15.13 10.78 3.96
C THR A 15 14.30 11.71 3.08
N ILE A 16 14.86 12.88 2.81
CA ILE A 16 14.67 13.58 1.55
C ILE A 16 15.30 12.60 0.57
N ILE A 17 14.46 11.88 -0.17
CA ILE A 17 14.88 11.38 -1.48
C ILE A 17 15.26 12.68 -2.17
N GLU A 18 16.55 13.02 -2.13
CA GLU A 18 17.08 14.12 -2.89
C GLU A 18 16.55 13.89 -4.29
N ALA A 19 15.80 14.87 -4.80
CA ALA A 19 15.52 14.95 -6.21
C ALA A 19 16.90 15.08 -6.85
N LYS A 20 17.54 13.94 -7.07
CA LYS A 20 18.76 13.85 -7.84
C LYS A 20 18.37 14.51 -9.16
N ASP A 21 19.13 15.53 -9.55
CA ASP A 21 18.89 16.23 -10.81
C ASP A 21 19.20 15.26 -11.95
N ILE A 22 18.23 14.40 -12.23
CA ILE A 22 18.22 13.46 -13.33
C ILE A 22 18.01 14.29 -14.58
N SER A 23 18.90 14.10 -15.57
CA SER A 23 18.80 14.82 -16.84
C SER A 23 17.44 14.55 -17.52
N TRP A 24 16.98 15.48 -18.35
CA TRP A 24 15.71 15.31 -19.07
C TRP A 24 15.73 14.06 -19.96
N GLN A 25 16.87 13.74 -20.55
CA GLN A 25 17.08 12.54 -21.37
C GLN A 25 16.97 11.26 -20.55
N GLU A 26 17.54 11.23 -19.35
CA GLU A 26 17.45 10.08 -18.45
C GLU A 26 16.03 9.89 -17.91
N LYS A 27 15.30 10.98 -17.61
CA LYS A 27 13.87 10.92 -17.28
C LYS A 27 13.04 10.32 -18.41
N LYS A 28 13.31 10.72 -19.65
CA LYS A 28 12.64 10.17 -20.82
C LYS A 28 12.90 8.67 -20.96
N CYS A 29 14.16 8.25 -20.88
CA CYS A 29 14.53 6.84 -20.95
C CYS A 29 13.81 5.98 -19.88
N LEU A 30 13.72 6.48 -18.65
CA LEU A 30 12.98 5.82 -17.59
C LEU A 30 11.47 5.75 -17.87
N ALA A 31 10.90 6.81 -18.43
CA ALA A 31 9.48 6.84 -18.81
C ALA A 31 9.18 5.85 -19.95
N ASP A 32 10.03 5.81 -20.98
CA ASP A 32 9.90 4.88 -22.10
C ASP A 32 10.00 3.42 -21.59
N GLN A 33 10.94 3.12 -20.70
CA GLN A 33 11.08 1.80 -20.08
C GLN A 33 9.84 1.41 -19.24
N GLN A 34 9.25 2.38 -18.53
CA GLN A 34 8.03 2.14 -17.76
C GLN A 34 6.83 1.89 -18.66
N GLU A 35 6.73 2.61 -19.78
CA GLU A 35 5.69 2.40 -20.79
C GLU A 35 5.77 0.98 -21.37
N ASP A 36 6.97 0.54 -21.76
CA ASP A 36 7.21 -0.82 -22.27
C ASP A 36 6.82 -1.88 -21.22
N ALA A 37 7.23 -1.70 -19.97
CA ALA A 37 6.88 -2.62 -18.89
C ALA A 37 5.36 -2.70 -18.66
N LEU A 38 4.67 -1.55 -18.70
CA LEU A 38 3.21 -1.51 -18.57
C LEU A 38 2.51 -2.18 -19.75
N TYR A 39 3.05 -2.04 -20.96
CA TYR A 39 2.50 -2.70 -22.14
C TYR A 39 2.57 -4.23 -22.01
N GLU A 40 3.70 -4.76 -21.57
CA GLU A 40 3.88 -6.19 -21.29
C GLU A 40 2.92 -6.68 -20.19
N ASP A 41 2.75 -5.92 -19.11
CA ASP A 41 1.82 -6.25 -18.04
C ASP A 41 0.36 -6.28 -18.54
N ILE A 42 -0.04 -5.32 -19.36
CA ILE A 42 -1.37 -5.27 -19.98
C ILE A 42 -1.59 -6.48 -20.89
N GLN A 43 -0.62 -6.83 -21.72
CA GLN A 43 -0.71 -7.99 -22.62
C GLN A 43 -0.83 -9.30 -21.82
N ASN A 44 -0.04 -9.44 -20.77
CA ASN A 44 -0.12 -10.59 -19.87
C ASN A 44 -1.51 -10.67 -19.22
N LEU A 45 -1.99 -9.60 -18.60
CA LEU A 45 -3.30 -9.56 -17.95
C LEU A 45 -4.44 -9.84 -18.93
N THR A 46 -4.36 -9.30 -20.14
CA THR A 46 -5.33 -9.55 -21.21
C THR A 46 -5.33 -11.03 -21.60
N THR A 47 -4.15 -11.64 -21.74
CA THR A 47 -3.99 -13.07 -22.02
C THR A 47 -4.59 -13.93 -20.92
N TRP A 48 -4.31 -13.61 -19.65
CA TRP A 48 -4.89 -14.31 -18.50
C TRP A 48 -6.42 -14.20 -18.46
N THR A 49 -6.96 -13.01 -18.74
CA THR A 49 -8.41 -12.77 -18.78
C THR A 49 -9.07 -13.59 -19.88
N ASN A 50 -8.54 -13.51 -21.11
CA ASN A 50 -9.04 -14.28 -22.25
C ASN A 50 -8.96 -15.79 -22.00
N MET A 51 -7.90 -16.26 -21.36
CA MET A 51 -7.75 -17.67 -21.00
C MET A 51 -8.88 -18.12 -20.07
N ILE A 52 -9.14 -17.37 -19.00
CA ILE A 52 -10.20 -17.68 -18.04
C ILE A 52 -11.58 -17.63 -18.71
N ASP A 53 -11.84 -16.59 -19.51
CA ASP A 53 -13.12 -16.41 -20.22
C ASP A 53 -13.40 -17.54 -21.23
N SER A 54 -12.34 -18.11 -21.81
CA SER A 54 -12.44 -19.22 -22.76
C SER A 54 -12.65 -20.60 -22.10
N MET A 55 -12.35 -20.73 -20.81
CA MET A 55 -12.44 -22.01 -20.09
C MET A 55 -13.89 -22.33 -19.70
N ASN A 56 -14.26 -23.60 -19.84
CA ASN A 56 -15.51 -24.11 -19.28
C ASN A 56 -15.38 -24.44 -17.78
N ASP A 57 -16.49 -24.51 -17.05
CA ASP A 57 -16.55 -24.77 -15.60
C ASP A 57 -15.73 -25.99 -15.16
N LYS A 58 -15.72 -27.06 -15.96
CA LYS A 58 -14.94 -28.26 -15.67
C LYS A 58 -13.42 -28.00 -15.73
N GLN A 59 -12.99 -27.23 -16.72
CA GLN A 59 -11.58 -26.87 -16.90
C GLN A 59 -11.14 -25.87 -15.83
N LEU A 60 -12.02 -24.93 -15.47
CA LEU A 60 -11.75 -23.99 -14.40
C LEU A 60 -11.62 -24.70 -13.05
N LYS A 61 -12.46 -25.70 -12.79
CA LYS A 61 -12.38 -26.53 -11.57
C LYS A 61 -11.06 -27.31 -11.51
N ASP A 62 -10.66 -27.94 -12.61
CA ASP A 62 -9.39 -28.67 -12.70
C ASP A 62 -8.18 -27.73 -12.52
N TYR A 63 -8.23 -26.53 -13.09
CA TYR A 63 -7.21 -25.49 -12.91
C TYR A 63 -7.07 -25.07 -11.43
N LEU A 64 -8.18 -24.97 -10.70
CA LEU A 64 -8.17 -24.66 -9.27
C LEU A 64 -7.60 -25.82 -8.42
N GLU A 65 -7.86 -27.07 -8.81
CA GLU A 65 -7.33 -28.26 -8.13
C GLU A 65 -5.82 -28.40 -8.36
N ASN A 66 -5.34 -28.10 -9.57
CA ASN A 66 -3.93 -28.19 -9.98
C ASN A 66 -3.14 -26.88 -9.78
N ARG A 67 -3.65 -25.96 -8.95
CA ARG A 67 -3.01 -24.65 -8.74
C ARG A 67 -1.56 -24.79 -8.21
N PRO A 68 -0.56 -24.13 -8.83
CA PRO A 68 0.83 -24.13 -8.36
C PRO A 68 0.95 -23.69 -6.91
N GLU A 69 1.89 -24.26 -6.16
CA GLU A 69 2.04 -24.01 -4.72
C GLU A 69 2.46 -22.56 -4.42
N GLU A 70 3.16 -21.91 -5.34
CA GLU A 70 3.52 -20.49 -5.29
C GLU A 70 2.29 -19.58 -5.32
N LEU A 71 1.20 -20.04 -5.94
CA LEU A 71 -0.07 -19.33 -6.03
C LEU A 71 -1.06 -19.76 -4.95
N LYS A 72 -0.80 -20.84 -4.19
CA LYS A 72 -1.66 -21.23 -3.07
C LYS A 72 -1.53 -20.18 -1.98
N THR A 73 -2.46 -19.23 -1.94
CA THR A 73 -2.61 -18.29 -0.83
C THR A 73 -2.62 -19.10 0.46
N THR A 74 -1.62 -18.87 1.31
CA THR A 74 -1.52 -19.47 2.64
C THR A 74 -2.90 -19.36 3.30
N LYS A 75 -3.45 -20.49 3.77
CA LYS A 75 -4.81 -20.54 4.31
C LYS A 75 -4.94 -19.45 5.37
N ILE A 76 -5.63 -18.35 5.02
CA ILE A 76 -5.94 -17.30 5.99
C ILE A 76 -6.81 -18.01 7.03
N PRO A 77 -6.36 -18.15 8.28
CA PRO A 77 -7.16 -18.82 9.29
C PRO A 77 -8.44 -18.02 9.43
N LYS A 78 -9.58 -18.66 9.13
CA LYS A 78 -10.91 -18.13 9.43
C LYS A 78 -10.98 -17.93 10.94
N THR A 79 -10.72 -16.71 11.39
CA THR A 79 -11.06 -16.32 12.76
C THR A 79 -12.59 -16.27 12.80
N ASN A 80 -13.19 -17.18 13.57
CA ASN A 80 -14.63 -17.19 13.78
C ASN A 80 -15.06 -15.83 14.39
N PRO A 81 -16.13 -15.17 13.90
CA PRO A 81 -16.54 -13.86 14.39
C PRO A 81 -17.21 -13.88 15.78
N HIS A 82 -17.15 -15.00 16.51
CA HIS A 82 -17.95 -15.23 17.72
C HIS A 82 -17.17 -15.27 19.04
N HIS A 83 -15.98 -14.67 19.13
CA HIS A 83 -15.36 -14.46 20.44
C HIS A 83 -15.76 -13.10 21.03
N ASN A 84 -16.82 -13.14 21.83
CA ASN A 84 -17.26 -12.08 22.74
C ASN A 84 -16.07 -11.35 23.37
N LEU A 85 -15.76 -10.14 22.89
CA LEU A 85 -14.95 -9.17 23.62
C LEU A 85 -15.77 -8.68 24.82
N LYS A 86 -15.76 -9.46 25.90
CA LYS A 86 -16.07 -8.95 27.23
C LYS A 86 -15.06 -7.85 27.52
N HIS A 87 -15.51 -6.60 27.44
CA HIS A 87 -14.78 -5.44 27.91
C HIS A 87 -14.40 -5.65 29.38
N LYS A 88 -13.18 -6.15 29.65
CA LYS A 88 -12.57 -6.05 30.97
C LYS A 88 -12.36 -4.56 31.23
N LYS A 89 -13.16 -3.99 32.14
CA LYS A 89 -12.92 -2.67 32.73
C LYS A 89 -11.53 -2.68 33.35
N VAL A 90 -10.54 -2.13 32.65
CA VAL A 90 -9.21 -1.86 33.18
C VAL A 90 -9.32 -0.65 34.10
N GLY A 91 -8.81 -0.83 35.32
CA GLY A 91 -8.81 0.18 36.36
C GLY A 91 -8.11 1.47 35.94
N LYS A 92 -8.54 2.55 36.59
CA LYS A 92 -8.10 3.93 36.40
C LYS A 92 -6.57 4.04 36.46
N SER A 93 -5.93 4.22 35.32
CA SER A 93 -4.56 4.67 35.19
C SER A 93 -4.51 6.09 34.61
N LYS A 94 -3.58 6.87 35.14
CA LYS A 94 -3.47 8.32 35.02
C LYS A 94 -3.26 8.77 33.57
N SER A 95 -3.81 9.94 33.24
CA SER A 95 -3.70 10.60 31.93
C SER A 95 -2.25 10.64 31.46
N SER A 96 -1.95 9.91 30.39
CA SER A 96 -0.75 10.09 29.60
C SER A 96 -1.20 10.51 28.20
N THR A 97 -0.66 11.63 27.75
CA THR A 97 -0.96 12.38 26.53
C THR A 97 -1.31 11.48 25.35
N SER A 98 -2.51 11.68 24.79
CA SER A 98 -3.01 10.93 23.65
C SER A 98 -2.13 11.14 22.42
N SER A 99 -1.45 10.09 21.96
CA SER A 99 -1.04 9.99 20.57
C SER A 99 -2.29 9.60 19.77
N GLY A 100 -3.17 10.58 19.53
CA GLY A 100 -4.39 10.40 18.78
C GLY A 100 -4.09 10.14 17.30
N ILE A 101 -4.88 9.27 16.68
CA ILE A 101 -4.85 9.02 15.23
C ILE A 101 -5.12 10.36 14.54
N MET A 102 -4.08 10.93 13.94
CA MET A 102 -4.21 12.16 13.14
C MET A 102 -4.80 11.76 11.78
N ALA A 103 -6.10 11.96 11.61
CA ALA A 103 -6.74 11.78 10.31
C ALA A 103 -6.53 13.05 9.46
N SER A 104 -6.00 12.90 8.26
CA SER A 104 -5.92 13.98 7.27
C SER A 104 -7.17 13.95 6.40
N VAL A 105 -7.94 15.04 6.38
CA VAL A 105 -9.13 15.20 5.53
C VAL A 105 -8.73 15.97 4.27
N TRP A 106 -8.96 15.41 3.09
CA TRP A 106 -8.74 16.09 1.82
C TRP A 106 -10.02 16.86 1.48
N LYS A 107 -9.92 18.20 1.42
CA LYS A 107 -11.01 19.06 0.98
C LYS A 107 -10.75 19.45 -0.49
N PHE A 108 -11.60 18.99 -1.40
CA PHE A 108 -11.60 19.46 -2.77
C PHE A 108 -12.34 20.80 -2.84
N HIS A 109 -11.71 21.80 -3.46
CA HIS A 109 -12.42 23.01 -3.89
C HIS A 109 -13.34 22.61 -5.05
N LYS A 110 -14.63 22.92 -4.91
CA LYS A 110 -15.54 23.01 -6.03
C LYS A 110 -15.47 24.48 -6.44
N GLU A 111 -14.97 24.75 -7.63
CA GLU A 111 -15.20 26.04 -8.28
C GLU A 111 -16.70 26.09 -8.55
N ASP A 112 -17.41 26.87 -7.74
CA ASP A 112 -18.76 27.28 -8.09
C ASP A 112 -18.57 28.25 -9.26
N ASP A 113 -19.03 27.84 -10.44
CA ASP A 113 -19.15 28.72 -11.60
C ASP A 113 -20.10 29.86 -11.23
N ASP A 114 -19.55 30.97 -10.75
CA ASP A 114 -20.25 32.25 -10.62
C ASP A 114 -20.63 32.74 -12.01
N GLN A 115 -21.79 32.28 -12.48
CA GLN A 115 -22.47 32.84 -13.63
C GLN A 115 -23.82 33.36 -13.14
N HIS A 116 -23.85 34.62 -12.69
CA HIS A 116 -24.98 35.54 -12.88
C HIS A 116 -24.59 37.00 -12.56
#